data_AF-A0A2E6GZ14-F1
#
_entry.id   AF-A0A2E6GZ14-F1
#
_cell.length_a   1.000
_cell.length_b   1.000
_cell.length_c   1.000
_cell.angle_alpha   90.00
_cell.angle_beta   90.00
_cell.angle_gamma   90.00
#
_symmetry.space_group_name_H-M   'P 1'
#
loop_
_entity.id
_entity.type
_entity.pdbx_description
1 polymer ?
#
loop_
_entity_poly.entity_id
_entity_poly.type
_entity_poly.pdbx_seq_one_letter_code
_entity_poly.pdbx_strand_id
1 'polypeptide(L)'
;MKLNYLSKDFKPEDVSFDSIEEEMAFCLELGSCFSLMPEGEGVAPSWLLKSKVEDEVVFYPGTFNPWHLGHRACLDLCPGKPIIIVPDFNPWKEGEKRQRPWELVKDLLFRLENTNYSIFPGFLGKETGNPTIDWFPKVNIRNKSLLIGDDSFLSLHKWKDSAELVKHISTLYVAPRGARGDLLEEQIKKFPGLNIVFLEHHDFEGVSSTGLRKE
;
A
#
# COMPACT_ATOMS: atom_id res chain seq x y z
N MET A 1 24.30 0.65 -14.32
CA MET A 1 24.21 -0.79 -14.67
C MET A 1 22.74 -1.10 -14.91
N LYS A 2 22.32 -1.60 -16.07
CA LYS A 2 20.92 -2.01 -16.25
C LYS A 2 20.75 -3.36 -15.55
N LEU A 3 20.10 -3.36 -14.38
CA LEU A 3 19.76 -4.59 -13.68
C LEU A 3 18.70 -5.34 -14.50
N ASN A 4 18.93 -6.62 -14.79
CA ASN A 4 17.92 -7.46 -15.43
C ASN A 4 17.00 -8.07 -14.37
N TYR A 5 16.15 -7.24 -13.74
CA TYR A 5 15.24 -7.65 -12.66
C TYR A 5 14.04 -8.48 -13.14
N LEU A 6 13.90 -8.66 -14.46
CA LEU A 6 12.97 -9.59 -15.08
C LEU A 6 13.55 -11.00 -15.21
N SER A 7 14.84 -11.18 -14.95
CA SER A 7 15.48 -12.50 -14.94
C SER A 7 14.92 -13.37 -13.82
N LYS A 8 14.76 -14.67 -14.08
CA LYS A 8 14.42 -15.66 -13.05
C LYS A 8 15.51 -15.83 -12.00
N ASP A 9 16.75 -15.47 -12.36
CA ASP A 9 17.92 -15.54 -11.47
C ASP A 9 18.11 -14.24 -10.67
N PHE A 10 17.23 -13.24 -10.85
CA PHE A 10 17.31 -12.00 -10.09
C PHE A 10 17.00 -12.26 -8.62
N LYS A 11 17.90 -11.80 -7.75
CA LYS A 11 17.79 -11.88 -6.30
C LYS A 11 17.69 -10.47 -5.73
N PRO A 12 16.53 -10.02 -5.26
CA PRO A 12 16.36 -8.69 -4.67
C PRO A 12 17.37 -8.40 -3.54
N GLU A 13 17.74 -9.41 -2.77
CA GLU A 13 18.70 -9.34 -1.66
C GLU A 13 20.13 -8.98 -2.10
N ASP A 14 20.51 -9.29 -3.33
CA ASP A 14 21.84 -9.00 -3.89
C ASP A 14 21.97 -7.55 -4.38
N VAL A 15 20.85 -6.81 -4.43
CA VAL A 15 20.84 -5.42 -4.88
C VAL A 15 21.14 -4.48 -3.71
N SER A 16 22.23 -3.73 -3.86
CA SER A 16 22.66 -2.67 -2.96
C SER A 16 22.88 -1.36 -3.72
N PHE A 17 22.63 -0.24 -3.04
CA PHE A 17 22.80 1.10 -3.59
C PHE A 17 23.65 1.97 -2.66
N ASP A 18 24.45 2.85 -3.25
CA ASP A 18 25.37 3.73 -2.53
C ASP A 18 24.65 4.97 -1.97
N SER A 19 23.47 5.29 -2.51
CA SER A 19 22.68 6.47 -2.13
C SER A 19 21.18 6.19 -2.01
N ILE A 20 20.44 7.08 -1.34
CA ILE A 20 18.97 7.01 -1.26
C ILE A 20 18.36 7.35 -2.63
N GLU A 21 18.99 8.26 -3.37
CA GLU A 21 18.55 8.71 -4.68
C GLU A 21 18.56 7.56 -5.69
N GLU A 22 19.57 6.69 -5.64
CA GLU A 22 19.60 5.47 -6.45
C GLU A 22 18.49 4.47 -6.07
N GLU A 23 18.21 4.30 -4.77
CA GLU A 23 17.09 3.46 -4.32
C GLU A 23 15.75 4.00 -4.79
N MET A 24 15.55 5.31 -4.71
CA MET A 24 14.34 5.97 -5.19
C MET A 24 14.17 5.79 -6.69
N ALA A 25 15.24 6.01 -7.47
CA ALA A 25 15.24 5.81 -8.91
C ALA A 25 14.90 4.36 -9.26
N PHE A 26 15.45 3.39 -8.52
CA PHE A 26 15.15 1.98 -8.73
C PHE A 26 13.70 1.63 -8.37
N CYS A 27 13.16 2.15 -7.26
CA CYS A 27 11.75 1.98 -6.91
C CYS A 27 10.82 2.57 -7.97
N LEU A 28 11.13 3.76 -8.52
CA LEU A 28 10.39 4.35 -9.64
C LEU A 28 10.45 3.44 -10.88
N GLU A 29 11.63 2.95 -11.24
CA GLU A 29 11.82 2.04 -12.37
C GLU A 29 10.96 0.77 -12.21
N LEU A 30 11.00 0.13 -11.05
CA LEU A 30 10.16 -1.02 -10.74
C LEU A 30 8.66 -0.68 -10.79
N GLY A 31 8.28 0.52 -10.33
CA GLY A 31 6.92 1.03 -10.44
C GLY A 31 6.43 1.15 -11.88
N SER A 32 7.29 1.61 -12.80
CA SER A 32 6.96 1.72 -14.23
C SER A 32 6.66 0.37 -14.90
N CYS A 33 7.02 -0.74 -14.24
CA CYS A 33 6.72 -2.08 -14.72
C CYS A 33 5.25 -2.50 -14.46
N PHE A 34 4.47 -1.76 -13.67
CA PHE A 34 3.09 -2.13 -13.34
C PHE A 34 2.09 -1.49 -14.30
N SER A 35 1.82 -2.12 -15.45
CA SER A 35 0.88 -1.60 -16.47
C SER A 35 -0.55 -1.27 -15.99
N LEU A 36 -0.95 -1.77 -14.81
CA LEU A 36 -2.24 -1.43 -14.18
C LEU A 36 -2.21 -0.06 -13.49
N MET A 37 -1.02 0.46 -13.17
CA MET A 37 -0.80 1.74 -12.52
C MET A 37 -0.67 2.87 -13.55
N PRO A 38 -0.99 4.13 -13.20
CA PRO A 38 -1.13 5.21 -14.18
C PRO A 38 0.14 5.54 -14.99
N GLU A 39 1.31 5.33 -14.39
CA GLU A 39 2.63 5.59 -15.00
C GLU A 39 3.30 4.28 -15.47
N GLY A 40 2.56 3.18 -15.47
CA GLY A 40 3.09 1.86 -15.79
C GLY A 40 2.97 1.53 -17.28
N GLU A 41 4.09 1.15 -17.88
CA GLU A 41 4.18 0.78 -19.30
C GLU A 41 4.72 -0.65 -19.50
N GLY A 42 5.31 -1.24 -18.46
CA GLY A 42 6.02 -2.52 -18.55
C GLY A 42 5.26 -3.73 -18.03
N VAL A 43 6.02 -4.81 -17.81
CA VAL A 43 5.56 -6.05 -17.18
C VAL A 43 6.20 -6.18 -15.82
N ALA A 44 5.38 -6.24 -14.78
CA ALA A 44 5.87 -6.32 -13.41
C ALA A 44 6.58 -7.66 -13.18
N PRO A 45 7.75 -7.66 -12.51
CA PRO A 45 8.40 -8.91 -12.15
C PRO A 45 7.50 -9.78 -11.26
N SER A 46 7.49 -11.10 -11.47
CA SER A 46 6.62 -12.02 -10.74
C SER A 46 6.90 -12.07 -9.24
N TRP A 47 8.09 -11.64 -8.79
CA TRP A 47 8.42 -11.53 -7.37
C TRP A 47 7.82 -10.28 -6.71
N LEU A 48 7.41 -9.27 -7.50
CA LEU A 48 6.62 -8.12 -7.04
C LEU A 48 5.13 -8.31 -7.28
N LEU A 49 4.72 -8.76 -8.48
CA LEU A 49 3.34 -9.07 -8.85
C LEU A 49 3.13 -10.58 -8.80
N LYS A 50 2.87 -11.09 -7.59
CA LYS A 50 2.77 -12.53 -7.30
C LYS A 50 1.44 -13.16 -7.74
N SER A 51 0.40 -12.35 -7.86
CA SER A 51 -0.94 -12.79 -8.27
C SER A 51 -1.33 -12.14 -9.59
N LYS A 52 -2.00 -12.92 -10.44
CA LYS A 52 -2.63 -12.37 -11.65
C LYS A 52 -3.72 -11.38 -11.24
N VAL A 53 -3.66 -10.18 -11.80
CA VAL A 53 -4.69 -9.16 -11.65
C VAL A 53 -5.52 -9.18 -12.93
N GLU A 54 -6.81 -9.48 -12.80
CA GLU A 54 -7.77 -9.47 -13.90
C GLU A 54 -8.62 -8.20 -13.81
N ASP A 55 -9.90 -8.33 -13.46
CA ASP A 55 -10.84 -7.19 -13.39
C ASP A 55 -10.96 -6.58 -11.99
N GLU A 56 -10.38 -7.21 -10.97
CA GLU A 56 -10.45 -6.74 -9.59
C GLU A 56 -9.11 -6.75 -8.86
N VAL A 57 -8.96 -5.81 -7.93
CA VAL A 57 -7.78 -5.70 -7.08
C VAL A 57 -8.10 -4.93 -5.80
N VAL A 58 -7.46 -5.31 -4.69
CA VAL A 58 -7.44 -4.52 -3.46
C VAL A 58 -6.09 -3.84 -3.35
N PHE A 59 -6.08 -2.52 -3.17
CA PHE A 59 -4.87 -1.78 -2.83
C PHE A 59 -4.80 -1.58 -1.32
N TYR A 60 -3.65 -1.89 -0.74
CA TYR A 60 -3.35 -1.62 0.67
C TYR A 60 -2.25 -0.55 0.77
N PRO A 61 -2.60 0.74 0.72
CA PRO A 61 -1.63 1.82 0.88
C PRO A 61 -1.25 2.04 2.34
N GLY A 62 0.01 2.38 2.58
CA GLY A 62 0.51 2.66 3.93
C GLY A 62 2.01 2.93 3.96
N THR A 63 2.49 3.44 5.10
CA THR A 63 3.94 3.69 5.26
C THR A 63 4.74 2.45 5.59
N PHE A 64 4.09 1.43 6.18
CA PHE A 64 4.68 0.13 6.54
C PHE A 64 6.06 0.21 7.21
N ASN A 65 6.24 1.19 8.11
CA ASN A 65 7.55 1.53 8.64
C ASN A 65 7.59 1.51 10.17
N PRO A 66 8.00 0.41 10.82
CA PRO A 66 8.29 -0.88 10.21
C PRO A 66 7.01 -1.66 9.89
N TRP A 67 7.14 -2.69 9.06
CA TRP A 67 6.10 -3.70 8.95
C TRP A 67 5.91 -4.42 10.29
N HIS A 68 4.67 -4.78 10.64
CA HIS A 68 4.35 -5.49 11.87
C HIS A 68 3.14 -6.41 11.71
N LEU A 69 2.86 -7.22 12.73
CA LEU A 69 1.80 -8.24 12.72
C LEU A 69 0.40 -7.65 12.52
N GLY A 70 0.15 -6.42 12.99
CA GLY A 70 -1.07 -5.68 12.65
C GLY A 70 -1.32 -5.55 11.13
N HIS A 71 -0.30 -5.14 10.35
CA HIS A 71 -0.45 -5.08 8.89
C HIS A 71 -0.71 -6.45 8.26
N ARG A 72 -0.09 -7.51 8.80
CA ARG A 72 -0.31 -8.88 8.33
C ARG A 72 -1.74 -9.34 8.60
N ALA A 73 -2.28 -9.07 9.79
CA ALA A 73 -3.65 -9.41 10.14
C ALA A 73 -4.66 -8.74 9.20
N CYS A 74 -4.46 -7.45 8.86
CA CYS A 74 -5.29 -6.74 7.88
C CYS A 74 -5.34 -7.48 6.53
N LEU A 75 -4.20 -7.96 6.03
CA LEU A 75 -4.13 -8.69 4.76
C LEU A 75 -4.84 -10.04 4.82
N ASP A 76 -4.64 -10.78 5.90
CA ASP A 76 -5.16 -12.14 6.07
C ASP A 76 -6.69 -12.13 6.27
N LEU A 77 -7.22 -11.12 6.97
CA LEU A 77 -8.66 -10.93 7.20
C LEU A 77 -9.39 -10.32 6.00
N CYS A 78 -8.68 -9.64 5.08
CA CYS A 78 -9.32 -9.04 3.92
C CYS A 78 -9.76 -10.14 2.94
N PRO A 79 -11.07 -10.28 2.65
CA PRO A 79 -11.59 -11.30 1.77
C PRO A 79 -11.35 -10.98 0.29
N GLY A 80 -11.15 -9.69 -0.05
CA GLY A 80 -10.84 -9.26 -1.41
C GLY A 80 -9.44 -9.68 -1.82
N LYS A 81 -9.31 -10.26 -3.02
CA LYS A 81 -8.05 -10.67 -3.64
C LYS A 81 -8.11 -10.35 -5.14
N PRO A 82 -6.96 -10.21 -5.83
CA PRO A 82 -5.60 -10.11 -5.30
C PRO A 82 -5.37 -8.81 -4.52
N ILE A 83 -4.38 -8.81 -3.61
CA ILE A 83 -3.96 -7.60 -2.87
C ILE A 83 -2.60 -7.11 -3.37
N ILE A 84 -2.53 -5.82 -3.65
CA ILE A 84 -1.29 -5.08 -3.91
C ILE A 84 -1.02 -4.14 -2.73
N ILE A 85 0.09 -4.36 -2.06
CA ILE A 85 0.60 -3.49 -1.00
C ILE A 85 1.29 -2.32 -1.68
N VAL A 86 0.92 -1.11 -1.28
CA VAL A 86 1.36 0.14 -1.88
C VAL A 86 2.13 0.93 -0.83
N PRO A 87 3.40 0.56 -0.54
CA PRO A 87 4.23 1.31 0.38
C PRO A 87 4.43 2.73 -0.15
N ASP A 88 4.25 3.71 0.71
CA ASP A 88 4.35 5.13 0.38
C ASP A 88 5.02 5.91 1.53
N PHE A 89 5.69 7.01 1.20
CA PHE A 89 6.24 7.93 2.19
C PHE A 89 5.49 9.25 2.14
N ASN A 90 5.28 9.85 3.31
CA ASN A 90 4.84 11.25 3.34
C ASN A 90 6.10 12.12 3.48
N PRO A 91 6.61 12.73 2.38
CA PRO A 91 7.83 13.54 2.41
C PRO A 91 7.66 14.81 3.26
N TRP A 92 6.44 15.15 3.67
CA TRP A 92 6.13 16.30 4.52
C TRP A 92 6.11 15.98 6.02
N LYS A 93 6.36 14.73 6.43
CA LYS A 93 6.53 14.40 7.86
C LYS A 93 7.90 14.90 8.32
N GLU A 94 7.93 16.13 8.83
CA GLU A 94 9.11 16.75 9.41
C GLU A 94 9.73 15.86 10.51
N GLY A 95 11.05 15.69 10.48
CA GLY A 95 11.82 15.00 11.51
C GLY A 95 12.02 13.49 11.33
N GLU A 96 11.37 12.84 10.37
CA GLU A 96 11.72 11.46 10.00
C GLU A 96 12.95 11.49 9.07
N LYS A 97 14.04 10.80 9.45
CA LYS A 97 15.18 10.59 8.55
C LYS A 97 14.66 9.96 7.27
N ARG A 98 15.08 10.51 6.11
CA ARG A 98 14.71 9.96 4.79
C ARG A 98 15.08 8.47 4.81
N GLN A 99 14.06 7.63 4.69
CA GLN A 99 14.22 6.19 4.78
C GLN A 99 14.99 5.68 3.57
N ARG A 100 15.52 4.47 3.66
CA ARG A 100 16.11 3.72 2.54
C ARG A 100 14.96 2.96 1.84
N PRO A 101 14.40 3.48 0.72
CA PRO A 101 13.24 2.89 0.05
C PRO A 101 13.40 1.41 -0.29
N TRP A 102 14.57 1.03 -0.80
CA TRP A 102 14.82 -0.33 -1.24
C TRP A 102 14.97 -1.28 -0.05
N GLU A 103 15.52 -0.83 1.07
CA GLU A 103 15.56 -1.62 2.30
C GLU A 103 14.15 -1.93 2.82
N LEU A 104 13.21 -0.98 2.73
CA LEU A 104 11.80 -1.25 3.05
C LEU A 104 11.21 -2.30 2.09
N VAL A 105 11.48 -2.19 0.80
CA VAL A 105 10.99 -3.18 -0.18
C VAL A 105 11.56 -4.57 0.12
N LYS A 106 12.85 -4.69 0.45
CA LYS A 106 13.48 -5.96 0.85
C LYS A 106 12.87 -6.54 2.11
N ASP A 107 12.62 -5.73 3.14
CA ASP A 107 11.94 -6.18 4.37
C ASP A 107 10.52 -6.70 4.05
N LEU A 108 9.76 -5.99 3.21
CA LEU A 108 8.45 -6.45 2.77
C LEU A 108 8.53 -7.76 1.99
N LEU A 109 9.46 -7.88 1.04
CA LEU A 109 9.67 -9.10 0.24
C LEU A 109 9.97 -10.30 1.13
N PHE A 110 10.88 -10.14 2.10
CA PHE A 110 11.23 -11.18 3.06
C PHE A 110 10.04 -11.59 3.91
N ARG A 111 9.30 -10.63 4.50
CA ARG A 111 8.15 -10.93 5.38
C ARG A 111 6.97 -11.54 4.64
N LEU A 112 6.90 -11.34 3.33
CA LEU A 112 5.78 -11.75 2.47
C LEU A 112 6.18 -12.84 1.47
N GLU A 113 7.38 -13.43 1.61
CA GLU A 113 7.95 -14.41 0.69
C GLU A 113 6.96 -15.54 0.39
N ASN A 114 6.42 -16.16 1.45
CA ASN A 114 5.48 -17.29 1.40
C ASN A 114 4.01 -16.87 1.27
N THR A 115 3.73 -15.78 0.58
CA THR A 115 2.38 -15.26 0.36
C THR A 115 2.17 -14.89 -1.11
N ASN A 116 0.90 -14.77 -1.50
CA ASN A 116 0.51 -14.30 -2.83
C ASN A 116 0.32 -12.77 -2.90
N TYR A 117 0.69 -12.04 -1.84
CA TYR A 117 0.56 -10.59 -1.77
C TYR A 117 1.61 -9.93 -2.67
N SER A 118 1.15 -9.00 -3.48
CA SER A 118 1.99 -8.24 -4.41
C SER A 118 2.44 -6.93 -3.77
N ILE A 119 3.55 -6.36 -4.21
CA ILE A 119 4.11 -5.09 -3.71
C ILE A 119 4.34 -4.15 -4.89
N PHE A 120 3.78 -2.94 -4.82
CA PHE A 120 4.06 -1.87 -5.76
C PHE A 120 5.03 -0.85 -5.13
N PRO A 121 6.33 -0.84 -5.48
CA PRO A 121 7.32 0.01 -4.82
C PRO A 121 7.36 1.45 -5.38
N GLY A 122 6.64 1.74 -6.46
CA GLY A 122 6.83 2.97 -7.25
C GLY A 122 6.70 4.28 -6.47
N PHE A 123 5.79 4.34 -5.49
CA PHE A 123 5.59 5.58 -4.72
C PHE A 123 6.72 5.88 -3.73
N LEU A 124 7.48 4.87 -3.30
CA LEU A 124 8.65 5.09 -2.44
C LEU A 124 9.77 5.89 -3.12
N GLY A 125 9.75 5.94 -4.45
CA GLY A 125 10.68 6.74 -5.22
C GLY A 125 10.19 8.15 -5.57
N LYS A 126 8.98 8.54 -5.15
CA LYS A 126 8.46 9.91 -5.37
C LYS A 126 9.02 10.89 -4.34
N GLU A 127 9.36 12.09 -4.80
CA GLU A 127 9.85 13.16 -3.93
C GLU A 127 8.72 13.97 -3.28
N THR A 128 7.53 13.90 -3.85
CA THR A 128 6.34 14.64 -3.41
C THR A 128 5.30 13.70 -2.84
N GLY A 129 4.46 14.25 -1.95
CA GLY A 129 3.34 13.50 -1.41
C GLY A 129 2.43 12.99 -2.53
N ASN A 130 1.91 11.78 -2.34
CA ASN A 130 1.13 11.08 -3.35
C ASN A 130 -0.29 10.76 -2.85
N PRO A 131 -1.18 11.77 -2.73
CA PRO A 131 -2.56 11.57 -2.32
C PRO A 131 -3.25 10.46 -3.12
N THR A 132 -4.07 9.64 -2.44
CA THR A 132 -4.76 8.51 -3.06
C THR A 132 -5.60 8.90 -4.28
N ILE A 133 -6.25 10.07 -4.25
CA ILE A 133 -7.02 10.60 -5.39
C ILE A 133 -6.17 10.83 -6.65
N ASP A 134 -4.88 11.12 -6.51
CA ASP A 134 -4.05 11.51 -7.65
C ASP A 134 -3.68 10.32 -8.56
N TRP A 135 -3.76 9.10 -8.03
CA TRP A 135 -3.44 7.87 -8.76
C TRP A 135 -4.59 6.84 -8.83
N PHE A 136 -5.38 6.68 -7.76
CA PHE A 136 -6.36 5.59 -7.64
C PHE A 136 -7.45 5.63 -8.74
N PRO A 137 -8.05 6.78 -9.08
CA PRO A 137 -9.00 6.88 -10.20
C PRO A 137 -8.41 6.45 -11.55
N LYS A 138 -7.11 6.65 -11.74
CA LYS A 138 -6.39 6.41 -13.00
C LYS A 138 -5.86 4.99 -13.14
N VAL A 139 -5.94 4.17 -12.08
CA VAL A 139 -5.61 2.74 -12.15
C VAL A 139 -6.49 2.08 -13.22
N ASN A 140 -5.85 1.35 -14.14
CA ASN A 140 -6.49 0.65 -15.24
C ASN A 140 -7.03 -0.72 -14.81
N ILE A 141 -7.92 -0.71 -13.81
CA ILE A 141 -8.65 -1.87 -13.31
C ILE A 141 -10.09 -1.46 -13.07
N ARG A 142 -11.03 -2.33 -13.46
CA ARG A 142 -12.46 -2.06 -13.37
C ARG A 142 -12.93 -1.97 -11.91
N ASN A 143 -12.63 -2.99 -11.11
CA ASN A 143 -13.08 -3.08 -9.72
C ASN A 143 -11.89 -2.89 -8.78
N LYS A 144 -11.70 -1.68 -8.30
CA LYS A 144 -10.60 -1.34 -7.41
C LYS A 144 -11.12 -1.06 -6.00
N SER A 145 -10.60 -1.80 -5.04
CA SER A 145 -10.95 -1.71 -3.63
C SER A 145 -9.79 -1.10 -2.84
N LEU A 146 -10.11 -0.50 -1.69
CA LEU A 146 -9.11 -0.01 -0.73
C LEU A 146 -9.20 -0.79 0.57
N LEU A 147 -8.06 -1.17 1.12
CA LEU A 147 -7.91 -1.65 2.49
C LEU A 147 -7.25 -0.55 3.31
N ILE A 148 -7.91 -0.09 4.38
CA ILE A 148 -7.38 0.93 5.29
C ILE A 148 -7.70 0.58 6.75
N GLY A 149 -7.00 1.19 7.70
CA GLY A 149 -7.37 1.13 9.12
C GLY A 149 -8.60 1.98 9.43
N ASP A 150 -9.30 1.65 10.52
CA ASP A 150 -10.41 2.43 11.05
C ASP A 150 -10.02 3.88 11.41
N ASP A 151 -8.80 4.11 11.89
CA ASP A 151 -8.21 5.43 12.10
C ASP A 151 -8.17 6.26 10.80
N SER A 152 -7.75 5.62 9.71
CA SER A 152 -7.74 6.21 8.38
C SER A 152 -9.17 6.45 7.87
N PHE A 153 -10.08 5.50 8.10
CA PHE A 153 -11.49 5.63 7.73
C PHE A 153 -12.18 6.80 8.44
N LEU A 154 -11.97 6.97 9.75
CA LEU A 154 -12.47 8.09 10.54
C LEU A 154 -11.97 9.44 10.00
N SER A 155 -10.78 9.46 9.38
CA SER A 155 -10.22 10.65 8.75
C SER A 155 -10.50 10.77 7.25
N LEU A 156 -11.12 9.77 6.61
CA LEU A 156 -11.27 9.70 5.14
C LEU A 156 -11.95 10.94 4.55
N HIS A 157 -12.92 11.52 5.27
CA HIS A 157 -13.63 12.73 4.85
C HIS A 157 -12.71 13.97 4.73
N LYS A 158 -11.55 13.93 5.38
CA LYS A 158 -10.51 14.99 5.35
C LYS A 158 -9.46 14.74 4.27
N TRP A 159 -9.47 13.59 3.59
CA TRP A 159 -8.52 13.33 2.51
C TRP A 159 -8.80 14.26 1.33
N LYS A 160 -7.75 14.59 0.58
CA LYS A 160 -7.84 15.41 -0.65
C LYS A 160 -8.91 14.82 -1.57
N ASP A 161 -9.90 15.64 -1.92
CA ASP A 161 -11.02 15.30 -2.80
C ASP A 161 -11.70 13.97 -2.45
N SER A 162 -11.90 13.70 -1.16
CA SER A 162 -12.48 12.46 -0.65
C SER A 162 -13.82 12.09 -1.30
N ALA A 163 -14.68 13.08 -1.56
CA ALA A 163 -15.96 12.88 -2.23
C ALA A 163 -15.83 12.39 -3.67
N GLU A 164 -14.75 12.74 -4.36
CA GLU A 164 -14.44 12.19 -5.69
C GLU A 164 -13.80 10.82 -5.55
N LEU A 165 -12.82 10.66 -4.65
CA LEU A 165 -12.10 9.40 -4.44
C LEU A 165 -13.07 8.23 -4.22
N VAL A 166 -14.07 8.41 -3.36
CA VAL A 166 -15.01 7.33 -2.98
C VAL A 166 -15.85 6.82 -4.14
N LYS A 167 -16.05 7.62 -5.20
CA LYS A 167 -16.78 7.18 -6.41
C LYS A 167 -16.00 6.13 -7.20
N HIS A 168 -14.67 6.10 -7.02
CA HIS A 168 -13.79 5.16 -7.70
C HIS A 168 -13.54 3.89 -6.90
N ILE A 169 -14.01 3.82 -5.65
CA ILE A 169 -13.81 2.67 -4.76
C ILE A 169 -14.99 1.71 -4.92
N SER A 170 -14.73 0.49 -5.39
CA SER A 170 -15.73 -0.57 -5.46
C SER A 170 -16.10 -1.10 -4.07
N THR A 171 -15.10 -1.31 -3.20
CA THR A 171 -15.31 -1.71 -1.80
C THR A 171 -14.21 -1.10 -0.93
N LEU A 172 -14.60 -0.56 0.21
CA LEU A 172 -13.70 -0.08 1.25
C LEU A 172 -13.66 -1.11 2.38
N TYR A 173 -12.55 -1.84 2.48
CA TYR A 173 -12.27 -2.72 3.60
C TYR A 173 -11.65 -1.91 4.74
N VAL A 174 -12.25 -2.00 5.93
CA VAL A 174 -11.83 -1.25 7.11
C VAL A 174 -11.34 -2.24 8.17
N ALA A 175 -10.03 -2.24 8.42
CA ALA A 175 -9.42 -3.06 9.46
C ALA A 175 -9.55 -2.37 10.84
N PRO A 176 -9.94 -3.09 11.89
CA PRO A 176 -10.04 -2.53 13.23
C PRO A 176 -8.65 -2.19 13.78
N ARG A 177 -8.54 -1.08 14.50
CA ARG A 177 -7.34 -0.62 15.23
C ARG A 177 -7.73 0.10 16.52
N GLY A 178 -8.87 -0.27 17.10
CA GLY A 178 -9.38 0.26 18.36
C GLY A 178 -10.25 1.51 18.24
N ALA A 179 -10.80 1.84 17.07
CA ALA A 179 -11.83 2.88 16.97
C ALA A 179 -13.12 2.47 17.70
N ARG A 180 -13.84 3.45 18.24
CA ARG A 180 -15.15 3.22 18.86
C ARG A 180 -16.23 3.04 17.80
N GLY A 181 -17.14 2.09 18.03
CA GLY A 181 -18.23 1.76 17.08
C GLY A 181 -19.14 2.94 16.73
N ASP A 182 -19.45 3.81 17.70
CA ASP A 182 -20.30 4.99 17.47
C ASP A 182 -19.67 5.98 16.48
N LEU A 183 -18.36 6.19 16.54
CA LEU A 183 -17.63 7.02 15.59
C LEU A 183 -17.64 6.43 14.17
N LEU A 184 -17.57 5.09 14.07
CA LEU A 184 -17.62 4.40 12.78
C LEU A 184 -19.01 4.54 12.15
N GLU A 185 -20.08 4.37 12.92
CA GLU A 185 -21.46 4.55 12.46
C GLU A 185 -21.72 5.98 11.95
N GLU A 186 -21.22 7.00 12.66
CA GLU A 186 -21.29 8.39 12.19
C GLU A 186 -20.50 8.61 10.89
N GLN A 187 -19.35 7.96 10.77
CA GLN A 187 -18.50 8.11 9.60
C GLN A 187 -19.10 7.44 8.34
N ILE A 188 -19.79 6.30 8.49
CA ILE A 188 -20.52 5.64 7.38
C ILE A 188 -21.53 6.59 6.75
N LYS A 189 -22.25 7.38 7.57
CA LYS A 189 -23.28 8.32 7.10
C LYS A 189 -22.73 9.40 6.15
N LYS A 190 -21.42 9.66 6.17
CA LYS A 190 -20.77 10.63 5.27
C LYS A 190 -20.54 10.09 3.85
N PHE A 191 -20.66 8.78 3.63
CA PHE A 191 -20.38 8.13 2.35
C PHE A 191 -21.57 7.28 1.89
N PRO A 192 -22.74 7.89 1.65
CA PRO A 192 -23.92 7.14 1.19
C PRO A 192 -23.61 6.45 -0.14
N GLY A 193 -23.83 5.13 -0.19
CA GLY A 193 -23.63 4.31 -1.40
C GLY A 193 -22.23 3.70 -1.55
N LEU A 194 -21.27 4.04 -0.69
CA LEU A 194 -19.99 3.32 -0.64
C LEU A 194 -20.21 1.94 0.01
N ASN A 195 -19.77 0.87 -0.65
CA ASN A 195 -19.75 -0.45 -0.04
C ASN A 195 -18.61 -0.53 0.98
N ILE A 196 -18.94 -0.58 2.27
CA ILE A 196 -17.96 -0.59 3.37
C ILE A 196 -18.06 -1.95 4.07
N VAL A 197 -16.92 -2.63 4.21
CA VAL A 197 -16.80 -3.93 4.88
C VAL A 197 -15.83 -3.79 6.03
N PHE A 198 -16.32 -3.89 7.27
CA PHE A 198 -15.48 -3.96 8.46
C PHE A 198 -14.91 -5.36 8.61
N LEU A 199 -13.60 -5.47 8.78
CA LEU A 199 -12.91 -6.74 9.02
C LEU A 199 -13.05 -7.16 10.47
N GLU A 200 -12.84 -8.45 10.74
CA GLU A 200 -12.87 -9.00 12.10
C GLU A 200 -11.74 -8.44 12.98
N HIS A 201 -11.96 -8.48 14.30
CA HIS A 201 -10.96 -8.08 15.28
C HIS A 201 -9.76 -9.04 15.32
N HIS A 202 -8.59 -8.53 15.75
CA HIS A 202 -7.38 -9.34 15.90
C HIS A 202 -6.48 -8.89 17.05
N ASP A 203 -5.59 -9.77 17.51
CA ASP A 203 -4.74 -9.53 18.71
C ASP A 203 -3.70 -8.41 18.56
N PHE A 204 -3.56 -7.86 17.36
CA PHE A 204 -2.51 -6.89 17.00
C PHE A 204 -3.02 -5.47 16.75
N GLU A 205 -4.26 -5.16 17.10
CA GLU A 205 -4.88 -3.84 16.88
C GLU A 205 -4.14 -2.69 17.61
N GLY A 206 -3.58 -2.98 18.79
CA GLY A 206 -2.78 -2.02 19.56
C GLY A 206 -1.36 -1.81 19.04
N VAL A 207 -0.90 -2.61 18.07
CA VAL A 207 0.46 -2.51 17.52
C VAL A 207 0.50 -1.42 16.47
N SER A 208 1.37 -0.43 16.66
CA SER A 208 1.59 0.63 15.68
C SER A 208 3.06 0.79 15.34
N SER A 209 3.32 1.07 14.06
CA SER A 209 4.63 1.45 13.54
C SER A 209 5.29 2.56 14.37
N THR A 210 4.53 3.59 14.78
CA THR A 210 5.06 4.70 15.59
C THR A 210 5.46 4.28 16.99
N GLY A 211 4.76 3.31 17.60
CA GLY A 211 5.14 2.73 18.88
C GLY A 211 6.47 1.96 18.78
N LEU A 212 6.59 1.11 17.76
CA LEU A 212 7.78 0.28 17.52
C LEU A 212 9.05 1.08 17.22
N ARG A 213 8.93 2.32 16.69
CA ARG A 213 10.11 3.20 16.47
C ARG A 213 10.65 3.83 17.76
N LYS A 214 9.91 3.77 18.86
CA LYS A 214 10.28 4.36 20.16
C LYS A 214 10.86 3.34 21.15
N GLU A 215 10.78 2.06 20.82
CA GLU A 215 11.41 0.94 21.54
C GLU A 215 12.87 0.78 21.11
#